data_AF-A0A397W111-F1
#
_entry.id   AF-A0A397W111-F1
#
_cell.length_a   1.000
_cell.length_b   1.000
_cell.length_c   1.000
_cell.angle_alpha   90.00
_cell.angle_beta   90.00
_cell.angle_gamma   90.00
#
_symmetry.space_group_name_H-M   'P 1'
#
loop_
_entity.id
_entity.type
_entity.pdbx_description
1 polymer ?
#
loop_
_entity_poly.entity_id
_entity_poly.type
_entity_poly.pdbx_seq_one_letter_code
_entity_poly.pdbx_strand_id
1 'polypeptide(L)'
;TFISKKPISSVVLPPRVVLTQTLPPRSTEHFQRNEAQAAEIISWIDKKADTYTATNNPYEFKLLLRGTRDGFTSTTFWNLCDKQTNVVVVKVKDTDEILGGYNPSGWIN
;
A
#
# COMPACT_ATOMS: atom_id res chain seq x y z
N THR A 1 20.77 36.96 -10.48
CA THR A 1 20.36 35.54 -10.48
C THR A 1 21.37 34.72 -11.25
N PHE A 2 22.14 33.88 -10.58
CA PHE A 2 23.16 33.03 -11.22
C PHE A 2 22.51 31.71 -11.66
N ILE A 3 22.34 31.51 -12.96
CA ILE A 3 21.86 30.23 -13.52
C ILE A 3 23.08 29.33 -13.75
N SER A 4 23.14 28.21 -13.04
CA SER A 4 24.14 27.16 -13.27
C SER A 4 23.92 26.55 -14.65
N LYS A 5 24.93 26.64 -15.54
CA LYS A 5 24.93 26.03 -16.88
C LYS A 5 25.44 24.58 -16.90
N LYS A 6 25.54 23.92 -15.73
CA LYS A 6 26.04 22.54 -15.67
C LYS A 6 24.98 21.59 -16.27
N PRO A 7 25.36 20.69 -17.19
CA PRO A 7 24.47 19.66 -17.70
C PRO A 7 23.95 18.81 -16.53
N ILE A 8 22.64 18.62 -16.45
CA ILE A 8 22.03 17.70 -15.49
C ILE A 8 22.25 16.29 -16.06
N SER A 9 23.14 15.53 -15.42
CA SER A 9 23.30 14.10 -15.73
C SER A 9 22.21 13.33 -14.99
N SER A 10 21.31 12.68 -15.73
CA SER A 10 20.34 11.74 -15.18
C SER A 10 20.71 10.33 -15.60
N VAL A 11 20.77 9.40 -14.63
CA VAL A 11 20.87 7.97 -14.93
C VAL A 11 19.49 7.50 -15.37
N VAL A 12 19.35 7.13 -16.64
CA VAL A 12 18.14 6.49 -17.15
C VAL A 12 18.15 5.05 -16.69
N LEU A 13 17.22 4.70 -15.79
CA LEU A 13 17.02 3.31 -15.39
C LEU A 13 16.41 2.52 -16.55
N PRO A 14 16.76 1.23 -16.70
CA PRO A 14 16.14 0.38 -17.71
C PRO A 14 14.62 0.29 -17.47
N PRO A 15 13.82 0.05 -18.53
CA PRO A 15 12.39 -0.21 -18.39
C PRO A 15 12.15 -1.30 -17.36
N ARG A 16 11.23 -1.05 -16.41
CA ARG A 16 10.83 -2.05 -15.42
C ARG A 16 10.22 -3.24 -16.17
N VAL A 17 10.83 -4.42 -16.04
CA VAL A 17 10.27 -5.66 -16.55
C VAL A 17 9.01 -5.96 -15.73
N VAL A 18 7.85 -5.94 -16.40
CA VAL A 18 6.58 -6.32 -15.78
C VAL A 18 6.63 -7.84 -15.57
N LEU A 19 6.83 -8.26 -14.33
CA LEU A 19 6.70 -9.64 -13.95
C LEU A 19 5.20 -9.95 -13.96
N THR A 20 4.72 -10.63 -14.99
CA THR A 20 3.34 -11.13 -15.06
C THR A 20 3.17 -12.27 -14.07
N GLN A 21 3.12 -11.95 -12.77
CA GLN A 21 2.56 -12.87 -11.80
C GLN A 21 1.05 -12.91 -12.04
N THR A 22 0.57 -14.07 -12.46
CA THR A 22 -0.85 -14.41 -12.40
C THR A 22 -1.26 -14.45 -10.94
N LEU A 23 -1.84 -13.35 -10.47
CA LEU A 23 -2.48 -13.30 -9.16
C LEU A 23 -3.70 -14.23 -9.15
N PRO A 24 -4.04 -14.84 -8.00
CA PRO A 24 -5.23 -15.66 -7.88
C PRO A 24 -6.49 -14.87 -8.27
N PRO A 25 -7.54 -15.56 -8.77
CA PRO A 25 -8.80 -14.92 -9.10
C PRO A 25 -9.38 -14.24 -7.86
N ARG A 26 -9.52 -12.91 -7.92
CA ARG A 26 -10.08 -12.10 -6.84
C ARG A 26 -11.58 -12.40 -6.73
N SER A 27 -12.01 -13.03 -5.64
CA SER A 27 -13.43 -13.11 -5.30
C SER A 27 -13.89 -11.78 -4.70
N THR A 28 -14.89 -11.19 -5.36
CA THR A 28 -15.62 -9.99 -4.93
C THR A 28 -16.63 -10.35 -3.86
N GLU A 29 -16.30 -10.03 -2.62
CA GLU A 29 -17.29 -9.85 -1.55
C GLU A 29 -17.20 -8.39 -1.10
N HIS A 30 -18.36 -7.79 -0.86
CA HIS A 30 -18.52 -6.42 -0.37
C HIS A 30 -17.54 -6.10 0.76
N PHE A 31 -17.09 -4.85 0.87
CA PHE A 31 -16.13 -4.34 1.87
C PHE A 31 -16.69 -4.41 3.31
N GLN A 32 -17.06 -5.61 3.76
CA GLN A 32 -16.88 -6.05 5.11
C GLN A 32 -15.38 -6.28 5.28
N ARG A 33 -14.83 -5.97 6.45
CA ARG A 33 -13.45 -6.25 6.83
C ARG A 33 -13.17 -7.74 6.59
N ASN A 34 -12.68 -8.10 5.41
CA ASN A 34 -12.49 -9.51 5.09
C ASN A 34 -11.14 -9.90 5.66
N GLU A 35 -11.14 -10.55 6.82
CA GLU A 35 -9.92 -11.02 7.50
C GLU A 35 -9.04 -11.86 6.57
N ALA A 36 -9.64 -12.50 5.56
CA ALA A 36 -8.94 -13.18 4.48
C ALA A 36 -8.07 -12.24 3.63
N GLN A 37 -8.56 -11.07 3.24
CA GLN A 37 -7.78 -10.08 2.47
C GLN A 37 -6.63 -9.52 3.30
N ALA A 38 -6.89 -9.29 4.60
CA ALA A 38 -5.85 -8.89 5.54
C ALA A 38 -4.74 -9.95 5.63
N ALA A 39 -5.11 -11.23 5.77
CA ALA A 39 -4.16 -12.33 5.80
C ALA A 39 -3.38 -12.48 4.48
N GLU A 40 -4.02 -12.25 3.33
CA GLU A 40 -3.36 -12.26 2.02
C GLU A 40 -2.29 -11.16 1.91
N ILE A 41 -2.63 -9.91 2.27
CA ILE A 41 -1.67 -8.79 2.28
C ILE A 41 -0.46 -9.09 3.16
N ILE A 42 -0.69 -9.61 4.38
CA ILE A 42 0.39 -9.99 5.29
C ILE A 42 1.28 -11.07 4.66
N SER A 43 0.68 -12.06 4.00
CA SER A 43 1.44 -13.12 3.35
C SER A 43 2.37 -12.58 2.26
N TRP A 44 1.92 -11.58 1.52
CA TRP A 44 2.77 -10.89 0.53
C TRP A 44 3.90 -10.09 1.19
N ILE A 45 3.64 -9.42 2.30
CA ILE A 45 4.66 -8.66 3.06
C ILE A 45 5.75 -9.60 3.58
N ASP A 46 5.35 -10.72 4.18
CA ASP A 46 6.27 -11.75 4.70
C ASP A 46 6.88 -12.62 3.59
N LYS A 47 6.45 -12.45 2.34
CA LYS A 47 6.88 -13.24 1.17
C LYS A 47 6.67 -14.75 1.37
N LYS A 48 5.57 -15.15 2.00
CA LYS A 48 5.27 -16.57 2.20
C LYS A 48 4.83 -17.24 0.91
N ALA A 49 5.21 -18.51 0.78
CA ALA A 49 4.68 -19.39 -0.25
C ALA A 49 3.22 -19.79 0.06
N ASP A 50 2.96 -20.16 1.31
CA ASP A 50 1.62 -20.48 1.81
C ASP A 50 1.00 -19.27 2.52
N THR A 51 -0.15 -18.84 2.03
CA THR A 51 -0.90 -17.69 2.56
C THR A 51 -1.40 -17.99 3.98
N TYR A 52 -1.28 -17.01 4.87
CA TYR A 52 -1.99 -17.01 6.14
C TYR A 52 -3.52 -17.08 5.91
N THR A 53 -4.21 -17.70 6.85
CA THR A 53 -5.66 -17.65 7.00
C THR A 53 -6.03 -16.53 7.98
N ALA A 54 -7.31 -16.18 8.03
CA ALA A 54 -7.84 -15.26 9.04
C ALA A 54 -7.50 -15.71 10.48
N THR A 55 -7.43 -17.02 10.72
CA THR A 55 -7.20 -17.61 12.04
C THR A 55 -5.73 -17.76 12.45
N ASN A 56 -4.80 -17.76 11.50
CA ASN A 56 -3.37 -17.98 11.78
C ASN A 56 -2.50 -16.76 11.44
N ASN A 57 -3.11 -15.64 11.06
CA ASN A 57 -2.42 -14.38 10.83
C ASN A 57 -1.83 -13.86 12.16
N PRO A 58 -0.50 -13.69 12.28
CA PRO A 58 0.12 -13.22 13.51
C PRO A 58 0.01 -11.70 13.72
N TYR A 59 -0.56 -10.96 12.78
CA TYR A 59 -0.66 -9.50 12.82
C TYR A 59 -2.09 -9.02 13.02
N GLU A 60 -2.23 -7.96 13.82
CA GLU A 60 -3.48 -7.22 13.98
C GLU A 60 -3.41 -5.89 13.23
N PHE A 61 -4.38 -5.64 12.34
CA PHE A 61 -4.48 -4.35 11.65
C PHE A 61 -5.22 -3.32 12.51
N LYS A 62 -4.52 -2.24 12.85
CA LYS A 62 -5.11 -1.05 13.46
C LYS A 62 -5.40 0.01 12.40
N LEU A 63 -6.66 0.42 12.28
CA LEU A 63 -7.04 1.49 11.36
C LEU A 63 -6.51 2.84 11.86
N LEU A 64 -5.51 3.40 11.15
CA LEU A 64 -4.98 4.74 11.43
C LEU A 64 -5.84 5.82 10.78
N LEU A 65 -6.08 5.72 9.48
CA LEU A 65 -6.75 6.73 8.66
C LEU A 65 -7.77 6.08 7.72
N ARG A 66 -8.97 6.66 7.62
CA ARG A 66 -9.97 6.34 6.58
C ARG A 66 -10.51 7.61 5.96
N GLY A 67 -10.33 7.78 4.65
CA GLY A 67 -10.73 9.00 3.94
C GLY A 67 -12.19 9.43 4.17
N THR A 68 -13.13 8.49 4.23
CA THR A 68 -14.55 8.79 4.50
C THR A 68 -14.87 9.17 5.94
N ARG A 69 -13.98 8.88 6.91
CA ARG A 69 -14.14 9.21 8.33
C ARG A 69 -13.33 10.45 8.72
N ASP A 70 -12.08 10.50 8.28
CA ASP A 70 -11.07 11.44 8.77
C ASP A 70 -10.73 12.54 7.74
N GLY A 71 -11.26 12.42 6.51
CA GLY A 71 -10.90 13.25 5.37
C GLY A 71 -9.63 12.79 4.65
N PHE A 72 -9.32 13.44 3.53
CA PHE A 72 -8.23 13.06 2.63
C PHE A 72 -7.22 14.20 2.42
N THR A 73 -6.84 14.87 3.51
CA THR A 73 -5.84 15.94 3.47
C THR A 73 -4.46 15.43 3.85
N SER A 74 -3.40 16.03 3.30
CA SER A 74 -2.02 15.71 3.68
C SER A 74 -1.76 15.95 5.16
N THR A 75 -2.33 17.01 5.73
CA THR A 75 -2.24 17.32 7.16
C THR A 75 -2.82 16.20 8.02
N THR A 76 -4.02 15.71 7.70
CA THR A 76 -4.62 14.58 8.43
C THR A 76 -3.75 13.34 8.31
N PHE A 77 -3.21 13.06 7.11
CA PHE A 77 -2.33 11.92 6.89
C PHE A 77 -1.08 11.99 7.77
N TRP A 78 -0.34 13.10 7.76
CA TRP A 78 0.84 13.25 8.59
C TRP A 78 0.53 13.16 10.08
N ASN A 79 -0.58 13.75 10.53
CA ASN A 79 -0.96 13.69 11.95
C ASN A 79 -1.25 12.27 12.45
N LEU A 80 -1.74 11.36 11.59
CA LEU A 80 -2.17 10.02 11.99
C LEU A 80 -1.20 8.91 11.57
N CYS A 81 -0.38 9.13 10.54
CA CYS A 81 0.47 8.11 9.92
C CYS A 81 1.98 8.39 10.05
N ASP A 82 2.41 9.54 10.60
CA ASP A 82 3.83 9.88 10.79
C ASP A 82 4.56 8.78 11.58
N LYS A 83 5.73 8.38 11.07
CA LYS A 83 6.62 7.35 11.63
C LYS A 83 5.98 5.98 11.85
N GLN A 84 4.80 5.70 11.27
CA GLN A 84 4.12 4.42 11.38
C GLN A 84 4.50 3.50 10.21
N THR A 85 4.90 2.27 10.51
CA THR A 85 4.88 1.18 9.52
C THR A 85 3.43 0.91 9.14
N ASN A 86 3.06 1.09 7.88
CA ASN A 86 1.67 0.98 7.46
C ASN A 86 1.47 0.36 6.08
N VAL A 87 0.26 -0.13 5.88
CA VAL A 87 -0.27 -0.52 4.57
C VAL A 87 -1.29 0.54 4.17
N VAL A 88 -1.14 1.08 2.96
CA VAL A 88 -2.11 1.99 2.35
C VAL A 88 -2.96 1.19 1.38
N VAL A 89 -4.28 1.34 1.49
CA VAL A 89 -5.26 0.72 0.59
C VAL A 89 -6.18 1.82 0.04
N VAL A 90 -6.32 1.86 -1.27
CA VAL A 90 -7.11 2.86 -2.01
C VAL A 90 -8.06 2.11 -2.94
N LYS A 91 -9.36 2.39 -2.84
CA LYS A 91 -10.35 1.93 -3.82
C LYS A 91 -10.50 2.99 -4.92
N VAL A 92 -10.35 2.59 -6.17
CA VAL A 92 -10.59 3.47 -7.31
C VAL A 92 -12.10 3.68 -7.44
N LYS A 93 -12.51 4.94 -7.69
CA LYS A 93 -13.93 5.30 -7.76
C LYS A 93 -14.59 4.62 -8.96
N ASP A 94 -15.82 4.17 -8.78
CA ASP A 94 -16.66 3.56 -9.83
C ASP A 94 -16.05 2.29 -10.45
N THR A 95 -15.06 1.68 -9.78
CA THR A 95 -14.49 0.38 -10.14
C THR A 95 -14.32 -0.50 -8.90
N ASP A 96 -13.97 -1.76 -9.13
CA ASP A 96 -13.56 -2.70 -8.08
C ASP A 96 -12.04 -2.81 -7.94
N GLU A 97 -11.30 -1.88 -8.56
CA GLU A 97 -9.85 -1.85 -8.46
C GLU A 97 -9.41 -1.33 -7.08
N ILE A 98 -8.53 -2.11 -6.45
CA ILE A 98 -7.88 -1.76 -5.19
C ILE A 98 -6.39 -1.62 -5.46
N LEU A 99 -5.87 -0.45 -5.11
CA LEU A 99 -4.46 -0.10 -5.20
C LEU A 99 -3.90 0.14 -3.81
N GLY A 100 -2.57 0.14 -3.69
CA GLY A 100 -1.96 0.34 -2.38
C GLY A 100 -0.48 0.06 -2.36
N GLY A 101 0.05 0.01 -1.14
CA GLY A 101 1.44 -0.31 -0.89
C GLY A 101 1.73 -0.47 0.59
N TYR A 102 2.79 -1.20 0.88
CA TYR A 102 3.35 -1.36 2.23
C TYR A 102 4.58 -0.46 2.39
N ASN A 103 4.64 0.30 3.49
CA ASN A 103 5.80 1.10 3.85
C ASN A 103 6.39 0.59 5.18
N PRO A 104 7.50 -0.18 5.15
CA PRO A 104 8.15 -0.68 6.35
C PRO A 104 8.85 0.43 7.16
N SER A 105 9.37 1.45 6.48
CA SER A 105 10.19 2.51 7.09
C SER A 105 9.36 3.60 7.77
N GLY A 106 8.06 3.59 7.54
CA GLY A 106 7.17 4.67 7.91
C GLY A 106 7.37 5.94 7.10
N TRP A 107 6.47 6.89 7.30
CA TRP A 107 6.49 8.18 6.62
C TRP A 107 7.26 9.17 7.48
N ILE A 108 8.28 9.80 6.90
CA ILE A 108 9.11 10.82 7.55
C ILE A 108 9.17 12.05 6.64
N ASN A 109 9.19 13.22 7.26
CA ASN A 109 9.39 14.51 6.61
C ASN A 109 10.79 15.06 6.90
#